data_AF-A0A402TM47-F1
#
_entry.id   AF-A0A402TM47-F1
#
_cell.length_a   1.000
_cell.length_b   1.000
_cell.length_c   1.000
_cell.angle_alpha   90.00
_cell.angle_beta   90.00
_cell.angle_gamma   90.00
#
_symmetry.space_group_name_H-M   'P 1'
#
loop_
_entity.id
_entity.type
_entity.pdbx_description
1 polymer ?
#
loop_
_entity_poly.entity_id
_entity_poly.type
_entity_poly.pdbx_seq_one_letter_code
_entity_poly.pdbx_strand_id
1 'polypeptide(L)'
;MAEIPLSGKSRTQVLRWQRQCWVVGLRWEEKQKSVRRPLVQRRGVLNVMLTVKQGKSRLTAQGQIEAGSRHQKLYSLAALFSQQCTPNGYGVYQLDDGRQVFLATVKGMPSPMADVTGTPEQIIRAQELFLSFNPAPEDGWTIPSTPARPLSWETLVGQVTSAQLRFSRVAGVSNPVQKYGAGVLSLAALLGGVVWWNRLPEPPVV
;
A
#
# COMPACT_ATOMS: atom_id res chain seq x y z
N MET A 1 -13.02 0.42 -32.85
CA MET A 1 -12.13 0.76 -31.73
C MET A 1 -12.95 0.77 -30.46
N ALA A 2 -12.87 -0.27 -29.66
CA ALA A 2 -13.57 -0.35 -28.39
C ALA A 2 -12.61 0.11 -27.29
N GLU A 3 -12.94 1.23 -26.65
CA GLU A 3 -12.36 1.59 -25.35
C GLU A 3 -12.77 0.51 -24.35
N ILE A 4 -11.88 -0.47 -24.12
CA ILE A 4 -12.02 -1.37 -22.99
C ILE A 4 -11.66 -0.53 -21.76
N PRO A 5 -12.59 -0.33 -20.82
CA PRO A 5 -12.28 0.48 -19.65
C PRO A 5 -11.19 -0.23 -18.84
N LEU A 6 -10.06 0.43 -18.62
CA LEU A 6 -9.06 0.07 -17.59
C LEU A 6 -9.62 0.20 -16.16
N SER A 7 -10.93 0.04 -15.98
CA SER A 7 -11.69 0.25 -14.75
C SER A 7 -12.23 -1.08 -14.18
N GLY A 8 -11.40 -2.12 -14.20
CA GLY A 8 -11.49 -3.19 -13.20
C GLY A 8 -10.49 -2.86 -12.10
N LYS A 9 -10.91 -2.10 -11.06
CA LYS A 9 -10.02 -1.65 -9.98
C LYS A 9 -9.11 -2.79 -9.55
N SER A 10 -7.79 -2.68 -9.76
CA SER A 10 -6.81 -3.59 -9.16
C SER A 10 -7.05 -3.58 -7.66
N ARG A 11 -7.69 -4.64 -7.16
CA ARG A 11 -8.05 -4.77 -5.76
C ARG A 11 -6.78 -5.17 -5.05
N THR A 12 -6.24 -4.26 -4.24
CA THR A 12 -5.13 -4.58 -3.34
C THR A 12 -5.47 -5.88 -2.61
N GLN A 13 -4.57 -6.86 -2.71
CA GLN A 13 -4.79 -8.21 -2.19
C GLN A 13 -3.78 -8.52 -1.10
N VAL A 14 -4.21 -9.29 -0.10
CA VAL A 14 -3.34 -9.82 0.94
C VAL A 14 -3.05 -11.29 0.63
N LEU A 15 -1.77 -11.62 0.49
CA LEU A 15 -1.22 -12.96 0.36
C LEU A 15 -0.68 -13.41 1.72
N ARG A 16 -0.74 -14.71 2.02
CA ARG A 16 -0.28 -15.25 3.30
C ARG A 16 0.84 -16.25 3.09
N TRP A 17 1.96 -16.01 3.74
CA TRP A 17 3.09 -16.93 3.77
C TRP A 17 3.50 -17.11 5.23
N GLN A 18 3.33 -18.32 5.75
CA GLN A 18 3.54 -18.62 7.17
C GLN A 18 2.81 -17.62 8.08
N ARG A 19 3.55 -16.86 8.92
CA ARG A 19 3.01 -15.83 9.83
C ARG A 19 3.03 -14.42 9.24
N GLN A 20 3.40 -14.28 7.97
CA GLN A 20 3.56 -12.99 7.29
C GLN A 20 2.40 -12.74 6.33
N CYS A 21 2.01 -11.47 6.23
CA CYS A 21 0.97 -11.03 5.31
C CYS A 21 1.58 -10.06 4.30
N TRP A 22 1.55 -10.43 3.03
CA TRP A 22 2.14 -9.70 1.92
C TRP A 22 1.06 -9.02 1.11
N VAL A 23 1.34 -7.85 0.57
CA VAL A 23 0.37 -7.01 -0.12
C VAL A 23 0.87 -6.73 -1.53
N VAL A 24 -0.01 -6.98 -2.50
CA VAL A 24 0.16 -6.71 -3.93
C VAL A 24 -0.97 -5.82 -4.42
N GLY A 25 -0.79 -5.17 -5.57
CA GLY A 25 -1.81 -4.27 -6.12
C GLY A 25 -1.88 -2.95 -5.36
N LEU A 26 -0.76 -2.46 -4.82
CA LEU A 26 -0.71 -1.12 -4.24
C LEU A 26 -0.55 -0.09 -5.37
N ARG A 27 -1.23 1.04 -5.22
CA ARG A 27 -1.09 2.18 -6.12
C ARG A 27 0.10 3.03 -5.70
N TRP A 28 1.12 3.07 -6.54
CA TRP A 28 2.36 3.80 -6.32
C TRP A 28 2.31 5.18 -6.99
N GLU A 29 2.66 6.23 -6.24
CA GLU A 29 2.68 7.61 -6.73
C GLU A 29 3.95 8.35 -6.30
N GLU A 30 4.52 9.13 -7.21
CA GLU A 30 5.60 10.07 -6.87
C GLU A 30 5.03 11.31 -6.20
N LYS A 31 5.58 11.66 -5.04
CA LYS A 31 5.09 12.78 -4.26
C LYS A 31 5.69 14.10 -4.78
N GLN A 32 5.32 14.52 -5.98
CA GLN A 32 5.75 15.84 -6.48
C GLN A 32 4.79 16.98 -6.12
N LYS A 33 3.50 16.73 -5.91
CA LYS A 33 2.50 17.73 -5.48
C LYS A 33 1.11 17.11 -5.21
N SER A 34 1.04 15.89 -4.66
CA SER A 34 -0.26 15.25 -4.46
C SER A 34 -1.08 15.94 -3.36
N VAL A 35 -2.21 16.52 -3.77
CA VAL A 35 -3.33 16.85 -2.87
C VAL A 35 -3.58 15.61 -2.03
N ARG A 36 -3.44 15.71 -0.70
CA ARG A 36 -3.82 14.63 0.23
C ARG A 36 -5.31 14.39 0.04
N ARG A 37 -5.68 13.49 -0.89
CA ARG A 37 -7.06 13.02 -0.97
C ARG A 37 -7.26 12.13 0.25
N PRO A 38 -8.14 12.50 1.20
CA PRO A 38 -8.41 11.65 2.34
C PRO A 38 -8.90 10.32 1.81
N LEU A 39 -8.27 9.24 2.25
CA LEU A 39 -8.65 7.90 1.82
C LEU A 39 -10.02 7.60 2.44
N VAL A 40 -11.06 7.53 1.61
CA VAL A 40 -12.44 7.36 2.08
C VAL A 40 -12.52 6.06 2.86
N GLN A 41 -12.72 6.18 4.17
CA GLN A 41 -12.82 5.02 5.04
C GLN A 41 -14.19 4.38 4.86
N ARG A 42 -14.20 3.14 4.36
CA ARG A 42 -15.41 2.33 4.22
C ARG A 42 -15.49 1.34 5.36
N ARG A 43 -16.71 1.05 5.83
CA ARG A 43 -16.92 0.01 6.86
C ARG A 43 -16.44 -1.33 6.32
N GLY A 44 -15.69 -2.09 7.13
CA GLY A 44 -15.08 -3.37 6.72
C GLY A 44 -13.80 -3.27 5.89
N VAL A 45 -13.30 -2.05 5.61
CA VAL A 45 -12.08 -1.82 4.82
C VAL A 45 -10.99 -1.19 5.69
N LEU A 46 -9.76 -1.68 5.54
CA LEU A 46 -8.54 -1.08 6.07
C LEU A 46 -7.76 -0.42 4.94
N ASN A 47 -7.58 0.88 5.08
CA ASN A 47 -6.70 1.68 4.27
C ASN A 47 -5.25 1.39 4.65
N VAL A 48 -4.38 1.16 3.66
CA VAL A 48 -2.97 0.83 3.89
C VAL A 48 -2.06 1.76 3.10
N MET A 49 -0.90 2.07 3.66
CA MET A 49 0.07 2.98 3.06
C MET A 49 1.51 2.57 3.38
N LEU A 50 2.40 2.78 2.43
CA LEU A 50 3.85 2.69 2.59
C LEU A 50 4.50 3.92 1.92
N THR A 51 5.60 4.41 2.48
CA THR A 51 6.43 5.43 1.82
C THR A 51 7.84 4.92 1.72
N VAL A 52 8.35 4.82 0.50
CA VAL A 52 9.74 4.46 0.20
C VAL A 52 10.50 5.73 -0.16
N LYS A 53 11.75 5.83 0.29
CA LYS A 53 12.65 6.96 0.00
C LYS A 53 13.99 6.44 -0.49
N GLN A 54 14.54 7.09 -1.51
CA GLN A 54 15.90 6.84 -1.97
C GLN A 54 16.50 8.14 -2.50
N GLY A 55 17.60 8.58 -1.88
CA GLY A 55 18.15 9.91 -2.12
C GLY A 55 17.08 11.00 -1.92
N LYS A 56 16.88 11.83 -2.95
CA LYS A 56 15.86 12.90 -2.96
C LYS A 56 14.47 12.41 -3.38
N SER A 57 14.36 11.22 -3.95
CA SER A 57 13.12 10.66 -4.47
C SER A 57 12.27 10.02 -3.38
N ARG A 58 10.94 10.13 -3.53
CA ARG A 58 9.96 9.57 -2.58
C ARG A 58 8.73 9.06 -3.30
N LEU A 59 8.43 7.79 -3.09
CA LEU A 59 7.22 7.14 -3.59
C LEU A 59 6.30 6.78 -2.43
N THR A 60 5.00 6.92 -2.64
CA THR A 60 3.97 6.48 -1.70
C THR A 60 3.12 5.40 -2.36
N ALA A 61 2.99 4.26 -1.69
CA ALA A 61 2.08 3.19 -2.06
C ALA A 61 0.81 3.31 -1.23
N GLN A 62 -0.37 3.16 -1.85
CA GLN A 62 -1.66 3.17 -1.17
C GLN A 62 -2.54 2.01 -1.64
N GLY A 63 -3.37 1.50 -0.74
CA GLY A 63 -4.31 0.44 -1.07
C GLY A 63 -5.44 0.30 -0.06
N GLN A 64 -6.38 -0.58 -0.39
CA GLN A 64 -7.53 -0.90 0.46
C GLN A 64 -7.65 -2.42 0.57
N ILE A 65 -7.58 -2.93 1.80
CA ILE A 65 -7.70 -4.36 2.10
C ILE A 65 -8.85 -4.60 3.09
N GLU A 66 -9.18 -5.86 3.34
CA GLU A 66 -10.22 -6.21 4.31
C GLU A 66 -9.76 -5.92 5.75
N ALA A 67 -10.68 -5.37 6.57
CA ALA A 67 -10.38 -4.94 7.93
C ALA A 67 -9.92 -6.07 8.87
N GLY A 68 -10.19 -7.34 8.55
CA GLY A 68 -9.71 -8.49 9.31
C GLY A 68 -8.18 -8.55 9.44
N SER A 69 -7.44 -7.86 8.58
CA SER A 69 -5.98 -7.82 8.60
C SER A 69 -5.40 -6.70 9.49
N ARG A 70 -6.23 -5.95 10.23
CA ARG A 70 -5.81 -4.76 11.01
C ARG A 70 -4.74 -5.02 12.07
N HIS A 71 -4.76 -6.19 12.68
CA HIS A 71 -3.79 -6.58 13.71
C HIS A 71 -2.59 -7.34 13.15
N GLN A 72 -2.60 -7.62 11.84
CA GLN A 72 -1.54 -8.39 11.19
C GLN A 72 -0.38 -7.51 10.77
N LYS A 73 0.80 -8.11 10.73
CA LYS A 73 1.96 -7.46 10.15
C LYS A 73 1.89 -7.57 8.61
N LEU A 74 1.59 -6.44 7.97
CA LEU A 74 1.55 -6.29 6.51
C LEU A 74 2.89 -5.81 5.92
N TYR A 75 3.22 -6.35 4.74
CA TYR A 75 4.43 -6.03 3.98
C TYR A 75 4.12 -5.88 2.49
N SER A 76 4.78 -4.98 1.77
CA SER A 76 4.61 -4.79 0.32
C SER A 76 5.54 -5.71 -0.46
N LEU A 77 4.97 -6.48 -1.39
CA LEU A 77 5.76 -7.36 -2.26
C LEU A 77 6.61 -6.56 -3.26
N ALA A 78 6.07 -5.47 -3.83
CA ALA A 78 6.79 -4.59 -4.73
C ALA A 78 8.00 -3.90 -4.06
N ALA A 79 7.86 -3.49 -2.80
CA ALA A 79 8.98 -2.95 -2.03
C ALA A 79 10.06 -3.99 -1.72
N LEU A 80 9.67 -5.25 -1.48
CA LEU A 80 10.63 -6.34 -1.32
C LEU A 80 11.38 -6.59 -2.64
N PHE A 81 10.65 -6.69 -3.75
CA PHE A 81 11.22 -6.90 -5.07
C PHE A 81 12.25 -5.81 -5.43
N SER A 82 11.99 -4.54 -5.10
CA SER A 82 12.93 -3.46 -5.40
C SER A 82 14.25 -3.55 -4.62
N GLN A 83 14.26 -4.22 -3.46
CA GLN A 83 15.49 -4.52 -2.72
C GLN A 83 16.25 -5.72 -3.30
N GLN A 84 15.53 -6.70 -3.85
CA GLN A 84 16.11 -7.94 -4.38
C GLN A 84 16.60 -7.81 -5.83
N CYS A 85 15.95 -6.96 -6.64
CA CYS A 85 16.23 -6.77 -8.07
C CYS A 85 16.75 -5.36 -8.39
N THR A 86 17.52 -4.77 -7.47
CA THR A 86 18.11 -3.42 -7.61
C THR A 86 19.31 -3.43 -8.57
N PRO A 87 19.61 -2.32 -9.27
CA PRO A 87 18.84 -1.06 -9.32
C PRO A 87 17.70 -1.10 -10.33
N ASN A 88 17.79 -1.93 -11.36
CA ASN A 88 16.80 -1.96 -12.45
C ASN A 88 16.44 -3.42 -12.77
N GLY A 89 15.16 -3.74 -12.63
CA GLY A 89 14.69 -5.08 -12.92
C GLY A 89 13.19 -5.16 -12.97
N TYR A 90 12.68 -6.20 -13.61
CA TYR A 90 11.26 -6.52 -13.62
C TYR A 90 11.06 -8.03 -13.62
N GLY A 91 9.90 -8.47 -13.17
CA GLY A 91 9.56 -9.88 -13.13
C GLY A 91 8.06 -10.10 -13.00
N VAL A 92 7.65 -11.30 -13.38
CA VAL A 92 6.27 -11.77 -13.26
C VAL A 92 6.19 -12.95 -12.29
N TYR A 93 5.27 -12.86 -11.35
CA TYR A 93 5.09 -13.88 -10.33
C TYR A 93 3.66 -14.41 -10.34
N GLN A 94 3.52 -15.73 -10.28
CA GLN A 94 2.25 -16.42 -10.17
C GLN A 94 1.69 -16.23 -8.76
N LEU A 95 0.39 -15.95 -8.66
CA LEU A 95 -0.39 -15.85 -7.41
C LEU A 95 -1.22 -17.12 -7.20
N ASP A 96 -1.66 -17.33 -5.96
CA ASP A 96 -2.38 -18.54 -5.50
C ASP A 96 -3.71 -18.78 -6.23
N ASP A 97 -4.33 -17.72 -6.77
CA ASP A 97 -5.63 -17.76 -7.43
C ASP A 97 -5.54 -17.87 -8.96
N GLY A 98 -4.37 -18.25 -9.48
CA GLY A 98 -4.13 -18.39 -10.92
C GLY A 98 -3.83 -17.07 -11.64
N ARG A 99 -3.97 -15.92 -10.98
CA ARG A 99 -3.52 -14.62 -11.51
C ARG A 99 -2.01 -14.46 -11.41
N GLN A 100 -1.49 -13.46 -12.08
CA GLN A 100 -0.08 -13.07 -12.03
C GLN A 100 0.05 -11.65 -11.46
N VAL A 101 1.22 -11.34 -10.91
CA VAL A 101 1.63 -9.99 -10.53
C VAL A 101 2.88 -9.58 -11.30
N PHE A 102 2.83 -8.40 -11.91
CA PHE A 102 3.99 -7.75 -12.52
C PHE A 102 4.64 -6.80 -11.53
N LEU A 103 5.94 -7.01 -11.27
CA LEU A 103 6.75 -6.19 -10.37
C LEU A 103 7.91 -5.60 -11.17
N ALA A 104 8.25 -4.34 -10.87
CA ALA A 104 9.40 -3.69 -11.48
C ALA A 104 10.03 -2.69 -10.53
N THR A 105 11.33 -2.48 -10.71
CA THR A 105 12.10 -1.46 -10.02
C THR A 105 12.96 -0.70 -11.00
N VAL A 106 13.06 0.61 -10.76
CA VAL A 106 13.90 1.53 -11.52
C VAL A 106 14.69 2.37 -10.52
N LYS A 107 16.01 2.41 -10.68
CA LYS A 107 16.94 3.09 -9.77
C LYS A 107 16.79 2.67 -8.30
N GLY A 108 16.38 1.43 -8.02
CA GLY A 108 16.18 0.85 -6.68
C GLY A 108 14.82 1.16 -6.02
N MET A 109 13.96 1.89 -6.72
CA MET A 109 12.60 2.21 -6.29
C MET A 109 11.57 1.33 -6.99
N PRO A 110 10.46 0.95 -6.34
CA PRO A 110 9.32 0.33 -7.03
C PRO A 110 8.80 1.23 -8.17
N SER A 111 8.42 0.65 -9.32
CA SER A 111 7.86 1.42 -10.43
C SER A 111 6.38 1.76 -10.18
N PRO A 112 5.94 3.02 -10.39
CA PRO A 112 4.52 3.40 -10.40
C PRO A 112 3.63 2.64 -11.40
N MET A 113 4.24 2.06 -12.44
CA MET A 113 3.55 1.30 -13.50
C MET A 113 3.52 -0.21 -13.22
N ALA A 114 4.13 -0.66 -12.13
CA ALA A 114 4.16 -2.06 -11.71
C ALA A 114 3.31 -2.27 -10.45
N ASP A 115 3.50 -3.40 -9.77
CA ASP A 115 2.60 -3.88 -8.71
C ASP A 115 1.17 -4.08 -9.24
N VAL A 116 1.09 -4.61 -10.46
CA VAL A 116 -0.17 -4.85 -11.19
C VAL A 116 -0.51 -6.33 -11.11
N THR A 117 -1.72 -6.65 -10.66
CA THR A 117 -2.23 -8.03 -10.64
C THR A 117 -3.24 -8.24 -11.76
N GLY A 118 -3.21 -9.37 -12.45
CA GLY A 118 -4.14 -9.63 -13.54
C GLY A 118 -4.02 -11.01 -14.16
N THR A 119 -4.76 -11.24 -15.25
CA THR A 119 -4.58 -12.40 -16.12
C THR A 119 -3.23 -12.32 -16.85
N PRO A 120 -2.71 -13.42 -17.41
CA PRO A 120 -1.46 -13.40 -18.19
C PRO A 120 -1.46 -12.34 -19.30
N GLU A 121 -2.58 -12.17 -20.01
CA GLU A 121 -2.72 -11.17 -21.09
C GLU A 121 -2.65 -9.74 -20.55
N GLN A 122 -3.26 -9.49 -19.39
CA GLN A 122 -3.19 -8.18 -18.72
C GLN A 122 -1.76 -7.89 -18.26
N ILE A 123 -1.05 -8.90 -17.77
CA ILE A 123 0.35 -8.78 -17.34
C ILE A 123 1.30 -8.54 -18.51
N ILE A 124 1.10 -9.20 -19.65
CA ILE A 124 1.86 -8.91 -20.87
C ILE A 124 1.71 -7.43 -21.26
N ARG A 125 0.47 -6.91 -21.29
CA ARG A 125 0.21 -5.50 -21.60
C ARG A 125 0.83 -4.55 -20.57
N ALA A 126 0.76 -4.88 -19.28
CA ALA A 126 1.37 -4.07 -18.23
C ALA A 126 2.90 -4.01 -18.38
N GLN A 127 3.53 -5.14 -18.72
CA GLN A 127 4.96 -5.21 -18.99
C GLN A 127 5.34 -4.38 -20.23
N GLU A 128 4.61 -4.53 -21.35
CA GLU A 128 4.84 -3.75 -22.57
C GLU A 128 4.72 -2.25 -22.31
N LEU A 129 3.70 -1.84 -21.55
CA LEU A 129 3.50 -0.45 -21.16
C LEU A 129 4.66 0.05 -20.28
N PHE A 130 5.13 -0.76 -19.32
CA PHE A 130 6.30 -0.40 -18.53
C PHE A 130 7.55 -0.19 -19.41
N LEU A 131 7.84 -1.10 -20.33
CA LEU A 131 9.02 -1.05 -21.19
C LEU A 131 8.96 0.11 -22.20
N SER A 132 7.76 0.53 -22.63
CA SER A 132 7.64 1.67 -23.56
C SER A 132 7.94 3.03 -22.91
N PHE A 133 7.76 3.15 -21.58
CA PHE A 133 8.06 4.37 -20.82
C PHE A 133 9.45 4.34 -20.16
N ASN A 134 10.04 3.16 -20.02
CA ASN A 134 11.32 2.97 -19.33
C ASN A 134 12.32 2.36 -20.33
N PRO A 135 13.16 3.18 -21.00
CA PRO A 135 14.18 2.66 -21.90
C PRO A 135 15.13 1.74 -21.13
N ALA A 136 15.73 0.79 -21.83
CA ALA A 136 16.68 -0.13 -21.23
C ALA A 136 17.84 0.66 -20.57
N PRO A 137 18.17 0.38 -19.31
CA PRO A 137 19.34 0.98 -18.66
C PRO A 137 20.62 0.46 -19.34
N GLU A 138 21.75 1.16 -19.13
CA GLU A 138 23.04 0.82 -19.75
C GLU A 138 23.47 -0.63 -19.47
N ASP A 139 23.31 -1.09 -18.23
CA ASP A 139 23.64 -2.46 -17.80
C ASP A 139 22.53 -3.49 -18.12
N GLY A 140 21.44 -3.07 -18.77
CA GLY A 140 20.28 -3.90 -19.05
C GLY A 140 19.38 -4.18 -17.82
N TRP A 141 18.29 -4.91 -18.07
CA TRP A 141 17.31 -5.26 -17.04
C TRP A 141 17.70 -6.56 -16.33
N THR A 142 17.56 -6.60 -15.01
CA THR A 142 17.49 -7.87 -14.26
C THR A 142 16.10 -8.48 -14.44
N ILE A 143 16.01 -9.68 -15.04
CA ILE A 143 14.74 -10.34 -15.39
C ILE A 143 14.69 -11.75 -14.79
N PRO A 144 14.27 -11.91 -13.52
CA PRO A 144 14.19 -13.22 -12.87
C PRO A 144 13.11 -14.14 -13.47
N SER A 145 12.07 -13.54 -14.07
CA SER A 145 10.90 -14.25 -14.58
C SER A 145 10.17 -13.44 -15.64
N THR A 146 9.39 -14.12 -16.48
CA THR A 146 8.64 -13.52 -17.61
C THR A 146 7.18 -13.96 -17.58
N PRO A 147 6.25 -13.29 -18.29
CA PRO A 147 4.85 -13.70 -18.35
C PRO A 147 4.64 -15.15 -18.83
N ALA A 148 5.50 -15.62 -19.75
CA ALA A 148 5.46 -16.99 -20.28
C ALA A 148 6.04 -18.04 -19.32
N ARG A 149 6.90 -17.62 -18.39
CA ARG A 149 7.53 -18.47 -17.38
C ARG A 149 7.53 -17.73 -16.04
N PRO A 150 6.36 -17.56 -15.40
CA PRO A 150 6.26 -16.87 -14.12
C PRO A 150 6.87 -17.75 -13.02
N LEU A 151 7.51 -17.13 -12.03
CA LEU A 151 7.94 -17.81 -10.81
C LEU A 151 6.82 -17.75 -9.76
N SER A 152 6.79 -18.66 -8.79
CA SER A 152 5.88 -18.48 -7.64
C SER A 152 6.26 -17.22 -6.86
N TRP A 153 5.29 -16.41 -6.44
CA TRP A 153 5.54 -15.25 -5.57
C TRP A 153 6.21 -15.63 -4.25
N GLU A 154 6.04 -16.88 -3.81
CA GLU A 154 6.66 -17.43 -2.60
C GLU A 154 8.20 -17.42 -2.68
N THR A 155 8.76 -17.49 -3.90
CA THR A 155 10.22 -17.42 -4.12
C THR A 155 10.82 -16.10 -3.64
N LEU A 156 10.05 -15.00 -3.70
CA LEU A 156 10.46 -13.70 -3.17
C LEU A 156 10.50 -13.71 -1.64
N VAL A 157 9.51 -14.34 -1.02
CA VAL A 157 9.26 -14.25 0.43
C VAL A 157 9.86 -15.41 1.24
N GLY A 158 10.40 -16.42 0.58
CA GLY A 158 10.98 -17.61 1.22
C GLY A 158 12.21 -17.30 2.09
N GLN A 159 13.03 -16.33 1.69
CA GLN A 159 14.26 -15.96 2.41
C GLN A 159 14.36 -14.43 2.58
N VAL A 160 13.47 -13.86 3.39
CA VAL A 160 13.45 -12.42 3.67
C VAL A 160 14.20 -12.09 4.95
N THR A 161 15.17 -11.19 4.85
CA THR A 161 15.91 -10.67 6.01
C THR A 161 15.05 -9.74 6.84
N SER A 162 15.41 -9.54 8.12
CA SER A 162 14.72 -8.55 8.97
C SER A 162 14.83 -7.12 8.43
N ALA A 163 15.90 -6.79 7.71
CA ALA A 163 16.07 -5.49 7.07
C ALA A 163 15.05 -5.27 5.95
N GLN A 164 14.89 -6.27 5.07
CA GLN A 164 13.89 -6.26 4.01
C GLN A 164 12.46 -6.21 4.56
N LEU A 165 12.16 -6.95 5.64
CA LEU A 165 10.84 -6.86 6.31
C LEU A 165 10.56 -5.45 6.84
N ARG A 166 11.55 -4.79 7.45
CA ARG A 166 11.39 -3.41 7.94
C ARG A 166 11.18 -2.43 6.78
N PHE A 167 11.92 -2.59 5.69
CA PHE A 167 11.80 -1.75 4.49
C PHE A 167 10.42 -1.88 3.85
N SER A 168 9.92 -3.11 3.72
CA SER A 168 8.64 -3.40 3.06
C SER A 168 7.43 -3.17 3.97
N ARG A 169 7.60 -2.65 5.18
CA ARG A 169 6.55 -2.55 6.20
C ARG A 169 5.42 -1.61 5.79
N VAL A 170 4.21 -2.16 5.67
CA VAL A 170 3.01 -1.37 5.36
C VAL A 170 2.29 -0.94 6.64
N ALA A 171 1.89 0.33 6.71
CA ALA A 171 1.12 0.89 7.82
C ALA A 171 -0.38 0.86 7.52
N GLY A 172 -1.19 0.44 8.50
CA GLY A 172 -2.63 0.65 8.48
C GLY A 172 -2.96 2.10 8.82
N VAL A 173 -3.76 2.75 7.98
CA VAL A 173 -4.22 4.13 8.18
C VAL A 173 -5.66 4.09 8.69
N SER A 174 -5.85 4.27 9.99
CA SER A 174 -7.18 4.55 10.56
C SER A 174 -7.46 6.05 10.55
N ASN A 175 -8.72 6.48 10.35
CA ASN A 175 -9.09 7.89 10.39
C ASN A 175 -8.51 8.59 11.64
N PRO A 176 -7.77 9.71 11.51
CA PRO A 176 -7.41 10.53 12.67
C PRO A 176 -8.64 11.16 13.34
N VAL A 177 -9.79 11.27 12.65
CA VAL A 177 -11.03 11.87 13.18
C VAL A 177 -11.54 11.15 14.44
N GLN A 178 -11.30 9.84 14.58
CA GLN A 178 -11.69 9.09 15.78
C GLN A 178 -10.89 9.48 17.03
N LYS A 179 -9.69 10.08 16.89
CA LYS A 179 -8.87 10.52 18.03
C LYS A 179 -9.30 11.87 18.59
N TYR A 180 -9.97 12.70 17.80
CA TYR A 180 -10.42 14.03 18.25
C TYR A 180 -11.84 14.02 18.84
N GLY A 181 -12.67 13.01 18.53
CA GLY A 181 -14.02 12.90 19.11
C GLY A 181 -14.04 12.64 20.62
N ALA A 182 -13.06 11.93 21.15
CA ALA A 182 -12.96 11.67 22.58
C ALA A 182 -12.57 12.93 23.38
N GLY A 183 -11.66 13.76 22.86
CA GLY A 183 -11.24 15.00 23.52
C GLY A 183 -12.32 16.08 23.55
N VAL A 184 -13.15 16.18 22.51
CA VAL A 184 -14.26 17.16 22.45
C VAL A 184 -15.37 16.81 23.44
N LEU A 185 -15.67 15.52 23.64
CA LEU A 185 -16.66 15.09 24.65
C LEU A 185 -16.19 15.37 26.08
N SER A 186 -14.90 15.21 26.38
CA SER A 186 -14.34 15.55 27.70
C SER A 186 -14.38 17.05 27.99
N LEU A 187 -14.11 17.90 26.99
CA LEU A 187 -14.14 19.35 27.17
C LEU A 187 -15.58 19.88 27.35
N ALA A 188 -16.56 19.30 26.63
CA ALA A 188 -17.97 19.65 26.77
C ALA A 188 -18.53 19.24 28.14
N ALA A 189 -18.13 18.09 28.69
CA ALA A 189 -18.52 17.66 30.03
C ALA A 189 -17.97 18.58 31.14
N LEU A 190 -16.72 19.03 31.00
CA LEU A 190 -16.10 19.97 31.94
C LEU A 190 -16.77 21.36 31.91
N LEU A 191 -17.09 21.87 30.72
CA LEU A 191 -17.79 23.15 30.58
C LEU A 191 -19.25 23.07 31.04
N GLY A 192 -19.93 21.94 30.81
CA GLY A 192 -21.30 21.71 31.30
C GLY A 192 -21.38 21.64 32.84
N GLY A 193 -20.38 21.03 33.49
CA GLY A 193 -20.30 20.96 34.95
C GLY A 193 -20.10 22.33 35.62
N VAL A 194 -19.28 23.20 35.04
CA VAL A 194 -19.04 24.57 35.57
C VAL A 194 -20.28 25.45 35.43
N VAL A 195 -21.03 25.33 34.33
CA VAL A 195 -22.27 26.11 34.14
C VAL A 195 -23.38 25.64 35.08
N TRP A 196 -23.45 24.34 35.41
CA TRP A 196 -24.39 23.83 36.40
C TRP A 196 -24.04 24.32 37.81
N TRP A 197 -22.77 24.26 38.20
CA TRP A 197 -22.31 24.67 39.54
C TRP A 197 -22.62 26.14 39.85
N ASN A 198 -22.44 27.03 38.86
CA ASN A 198 -22.71 28.47 39.01
C ASN A 198 -24.20 28.84 39.01
N ARG A 199 -25.12 27.86 38.91
CA ARG A 199 -26.58 28.07 38.96
C ARG A 199 -27.22 27.53 40.24
N LEU A 200 -26.43 27.04 41.20
CA LEU A 200 -26.96 26.63 42.50
C LEU A 200 -27.41 27.87 43.28
N PRO A 201 -28.67 27.95 43.74
CA PRO A 201 -29.12 29.04 44.59
C PRO A 201 -28.32 29.05 45.89
N GLU A 202 -27.89 30.24 46.33
CA GLU A 202 -27.28 30.44 47.65
C GLU A 202 -28.21 29.88 48.74
N PRO A 203 -27.69 29.16 49.74
CA PRO A 203 -28.50 28.68 50.85
C PRO A 203 -29.07 29.89 51.61
N PRO A 204 -30.33 29.81 52.09
CA PRO A 204 -30.94 30.91 52.80
C PRO A 204 -30.16 31.21 54.08
N VAL A 205 -29.79 32.48 54.25
CA VAL A 205 -29.15 33.00 55.46
C VAL A 205 -30.17 32.91 56.60
N VAL A 206 -29.82 32.16 57.65
CA VAL A 206 -30.54 32.11 58.94
C VAL A 206 -29.85 33.02 59.93
#